data_AF-A0A377JYR8-F1
#
_entry.id   AF-A0A377JYR8-F1
#
_cell.length_a   1.000
_cell.length_b   1.000
_cell.length_c   1.000
_cell.angle_alpha   90.00
_cell.angle_beta   90.00
_cell.angle_gamma   90.00
#
_symmetry.space_group_name_H-M   'P 1'
#
loop_
_entity.id
_entity.type
_entity.pdbx_description
1 polymer ?
#
loop_
_entity_poly.entity_id
_entity_poly.type
_entity_poly.pdbx_seq_one_letter_code
_entity_poly.pdbx_strand_id
1 'polypeptide(L)'
;MRKLDLDGPLFSLRGIDNRSYYWIREDGDYHNWTGCGNTLNLSHPAVVDYASACLRYWVETCHVDGFRFDLAAVMGRTPEFRQDAPLFTAIQNCPVLSQVKLIAEPWDIAPGGYQVGNFPPLFAEWNDHFRDAARRFWLHYDLPLGAFAGRFAASSDVFKRNGRLPSAAINLVTAHDGFTLRDLRLLQP
;
A
#
# COMPACT_ATOMS: atom_id res chain seq x y z
N MET A 1 3.53 -14.53 12.66
CA MET A 1 3.90 -13.10 12.67
C MET A 1 4.74 -12.85 13.93
N ARG A 2 6.08 -12.85 13.84
CA ARG A 2 6.94 -12.51 14.99
C ARG A 2 7.10 -10.99 15.02
N LYS A 3 6.70 -10.36 16.12
CA LYS A 3 6.91 -8.94 16.42
C LYS A 3 8.41 -8.66 16.34
N LEU A 4 8.85 -7.74 15.48
CA LEU A 4 10.23 -7.31 15.43
C LEU A 4 10.37 -5.92 16.08
N ASP A 5 10.16 -5.92 17.39
CA ASP A 5 10.45 -4.83 18.31
C ASP A 5 11.98 -4.78 18.58
N LEU A 6 12.46 -4.02 19.57
CA LEU A 6 13.88 -4.01 19.97
C LEU A 6 14.47 -5.41 20.20
N ASP A 7 13.65 -6.37 20.67
CA ASP A 7 14.05 -7.76 20.95
C ASP A 7 14.25 -8.65 19.71
N GLY A 8 14.03 -8.10 18.50
CA GLY A 8 14.28 -8.82 17.26
C GLY A 8 15.78 -9.07 16.98
N PRO A 9 16.12 -10.02 16.09
CA PRO A 9 17.50 -10.28 15.70
C PRO A 9 18.16 -9.09 14.97
N LEU A 10 19.48 -8.95 15.12
CA LEU A 10 20.29 -8.00 14.37
C LEU A 10 20.90 -8.68 13.13
N PHE A 11 20.48 -8.25 11.95
CA PHE A 11 21.01 -8.77 10.67
C PHE A 11 21.69 -7.71 9.80
N SER A 12 21.03 -6.55 9.61
CA SER A 12 21.47 -5.54 8.63
C SER A 12 21.16 -4.12 9.12
N LEU A 13 20.06 -3.51 8.67
CA LEU A 13 19.77 -2.07 8.83
C LEU A 13 19.95 -1.53 10.25
N ARG A 14 19.48 -2.28 11.26
CA ARG A 14 19.65 -1.95 12.69
C ARG A 14 21.12 -1.79 13.09
N GLY A 15 22.00 -2.67 12.60
CA GLY A 15 23.44 -2.63 12.91
C GLY A 15 24.23 -1.65 12.06
N ILE A 16 23.70 -1.23 10.91
CA ILE A 16 24.35 -0.28 10.00
C ILE A 16 24.04 1.16 10.43
N ASP A 17 22.75 1.52 10.46
CA ASP A 17 22.29 2.83 10.91
C ASP A 17 20.81 2.78 11.30
N ASN A 18 20.54 2.34 12.52
CA ASN A 18 19.18 2.17 13.01
C ASN A 18 18.34 3.46 12.93
N ARG A 19 18.96 4.61 13.22
CA ARG A 19 18.28 5.88 13.38
C ARG A 19 17.83 6.46 12.03
N SER A 20 18.62 6.21 10.98
CA SER A 20 18.27 6.65 9.63
C SER A 20 17.28 5.70 8.95
N TYR A 21 17.45 4.38 9.10
CA TYR A 21 16.62 3.40 8.39
C TYR A 21 15.19 3.26 8.92
N TYR A 22 14.95 3.54 10.21
CA TYR A 22 13.66 3.28 10.85
C TYR A 22 13.04 4.52 11.46
N TRP A 23 11.71 4.52 11.54
CA TRP A 23 10.98 5.47 12.38
C TRP A 23 11.15 5.10 13.85
N ILE A 24 11.88 5.94 14.59
CA ILE A 24 12.17 5.79 16.03
C ILE A 24 11.36 6.81 16.83
N ARG A 25 10.71 6.35 17.89
CA ARG A 25 9.97 7.16 18.86
C ARG A 25 10.93 7.87 19.81
N GLU A 26 10.44 8.86 20.55
CA GLU A 26 11.24 9.59 21.53
C GLU A 26 11.80 8.71 22.65
N ASP A 27 11.10 7.62 23.00
CA ASP A 27 11.54 6.62 23.99
C ASP A 27 12.61 5.64 23.44
N GLY A 28 13.01 5.79 22.16
CA GLY A 28 14.01 4.96 21.50
C GLY A 28 13.46 3.67 20.89
N ASP A 29 12.17 3.37 21.07
CA ASP A 29 11.52 2.21 20.45
C ASP A 29 11.03 2.53 19.03
N TYR A 30 10.61 1.53 18.26
CA TYR A 30 10.15 1.72 16.89
C TYR A 30 8.70 2.19 16.81
N HIS A 31 8.40 3.00 15.79
CA HIS A 31 7.02 3.13 15.34
C HIS A 31 6.60 1.86 14.58
N ASN A 32 5.65 1.12 15.13
CA ASN A 32 5.11 -0.09 14.53
C ASN A 32 3.86 0.17 13.68
N TRP A 33 3.98 1.01 12.65
CA TRP A 33 2.86 1.36 11.77
C TRP A 33 2.49 0.25 10.78
N THR A 34 3.35 -0.75 10.63
CA THR A 34 3.13 -1.93 9.78
C THR A 34 2.47 -3.08 10.53
N GLY A 35 2.50 -3.09 11.87
CA GLY A 35 2.15 -4.25 12.68
C GLY A 35 3.23 -5.33 12.73
N CYS A 36 4.37 -5.13 12.06
CA CYS A 36 5.47 -6.09 11.97
C CYS A 36 6.63 -5.82 12.95
N GLY A 37 6.52 -4.78 13.79
CA GLY A 37 7.46 -4.41 14.85
C GLY A 37 8.28 -3.14 14.55
N ASN A 38 8.54 -2.84 13.28
CA ASN A 38 9.22 -1.63 12.85
C ASN A 38 8.66 -1.09 11.53
N THR A 39 9.04 0.13 11.18
CA THR A 39 8.65 0.79 9.94
C THR A 39 9.85 1.50 9.33
N LEU A 40 10.16 1.23 8.05
CA LEU A 40 11.23 1.93 7.36
C LEU A 40 10.92 3.42 7.22
N ASN A 41 11.93 4.26 7.39
CA ASN A 41 11.82 5.70 7.20
C ASN A 41 12.00 6.07 5.72
N LEU A 42 10.95 5.90 4.93
CA LEU A 42 10.93 6.23 3.49
C LEU A 42 10.84 7.74 3.19
N SER A 43 11.00 8.60 4.22
CA SER A 43 11.21 10.04 4.05
C SER A 43 12.68 10.45 4.11
N HIS A 44 13.54 9.60 4.68
CA HIS A 44 14.97 9.87 4.80
C HIS A 44 15.66 9.71 3.44
N PRO A 45 16.45 10.70 2.96
CA PRO A 45 17.02 10.68 1.61
C PRO A 45 17.78 9.40 1.25
N ALA A 46 18.66 8.93 2.14
CA ALA A 46 19.43 7.70 1.89
C ALA A 46 18.56 6.43 1.80
N VAL A 47 17.40 6.42 2.48
CA VAL A 47 16.48 5.27 2.45
C VAL A 47 15.59 5.35 1.20
N VAL A 48 15.26 6.56 0.74
CA VAL A 48 14.61 6.79 -0.56
C VAL A 48 15.51 6.33 -1.70
N ASP A 49 16.80 6.66 -1.66
CA ASP A 49 17.79 6.22 -2.64
C ASP A 49 17.91 4.69 -2.65
N TYR A 50 18.01 4.08 -1.45
CA TYR A 50 18.02 2.63 -1.29
C TYR A 50 16.78 1.97 -1.89
N ALA A 51 15.58 2.43 -1.53
CA ALA A 51 14.32 1.86 -2.02
C ALA A 51 14.17 2.03 -3.53
N SER A 52 14.46 3.23 -4.05
CA SER A 52 14.37 3.53 -5.49
C SER A 52 15.41 2.74 -6.29
N ALA A 53 16.63 2.57 -5.78
CA ALA A 53 17.65 1.73 -6.40
C ALA A 53 17.24 0.25 -6.41
N CYS A 54 16.64 -0.26 -5.33
CA CYS A 54 16.10 -1.61 -5.27
C CYS A 54 15.02 -1.83 -6.35
N LEU A 55 14.05 -0.92 -6.47
CA LEU A 55 13.02 -1.02 -7.51
C LEU A 55 13.63 -0.98 -8.92
N ARG A 56 14.59 -0.08 -9.17
CA ARG A 56 15.27 -0.01 -10.47
C ARG A 56 15.99 -1.29 -10.80
N TYR A 57 16.70 -1.88 -9.83
CA TYR A 57 17.37 -3.17 -10.03
C TYR A 57 16.41 -4.25 -10.53
N TRP A 58 15.23 -4.38 -9.90
CA TRP A 58 14.23 -5.36 -10.34
C TRP A 58 13.71 -5.08 -11.75
N VAL A 59 13.55 -3.82 -12.16
CA VAL A 59 13.10 -3.47 -13.51
C VAL A 59 14.23 -3.66 -14.53
N GLU A 60 15.40 -3.08 -14.29
CA GLU A 60 16.51 -3.04 -15.26
C GLU A 60 17.24 -4.39 -15.38
N THR A 61 17.37 -5.12 -14.28
CA THR A 61 18.12 -6.39 -14.26
C THR A 61 17.20 -7.60 -14.34
N CYS A 62 16.07 -7.58 -13.64
CA CYS A 62 15.15 -8.72 -13.60
C CYS A 62 13.96 -8.56 -14.56
N HIS A 63 13.83 -7.42 -15.24
CA HIS A 63 12.82 -7.14 -16.26
C HIS A 63 11.38 -7.32 -15.77
N VAL A 64 11.10 -6.94 -14.51
CA VAL A 64 9.72 -6.93 -14.01
C VAL A 64 8.93 -5.76 -14.61
N ASP A 65 7.66 -6.00 -14.96
CA ASP A 65 6.78 -5.00 -15.59
C ASP A 65 6.06 -4.06 -14.60
N GLY A 66 6.29 -4.24 -13.30
CA GLY A 66 5.63 -3.46 -12.26
C GLY A 66 5.65 -4.10 -10.87
N PHE A 67 5.04 -3.40 -9.92
CA PHE A 67 5.03 -3.76 -8.50
C PHE A 67 3.64 -3.60 -7.88
N ARG A 68 3.32 -4.48 -6.93
CA ARG A 68 2.27 -4.27 -5.92
C ARG A 68 2.94 -4.01 -4.58
N PHE A 69 2.76 -2.81 -4.05
CA PHE A 69 3.31 -2.39 -2.76
C PHE A 69 2.40 -2.81 -1.62
N ASP A 70 2.96 -3.58 -0.71
CA ASP A 70 2.34 -3.96 0.56
C ASP A 70 2.35 -2.78 1.54
N LEU A 71 1.25 -2.58 2.27
CA LEU A 71 1.06 -1.49 3.21
C LEU A 71 1.57 -0.14 2.68
N ALA A 72 1.18 0.20 1.46
CA ALA A 72 1.83 1.23 0.65
C ALA A 72 1.71 2.65 1.24
N ALA A 73 0.82 2.86 2.22
CA ALA A 73 0.70 4.13 2.93
C ALA A 73 2.04 4.54 3.59
N VAL A 74 2.87 3.57 4.02
CA VAL A 74 4.20 3.84 4.58
C VAL A 74 5.10 4.61 3.60
N MET A 75 4.97 4.38 2.30
CA MET A 75 5.75 5.09 1.26
C MET A 75 5.51 6.59 1.25
N GLY A 76 4.32 7.01 1.69
CA GLY A 76 3.92 8.41 1.77
C GLY A 76 4.15 9.06 3.14
N ARG A 77 4.63 8.32 4.15
CA ARG A 77 4.74 8.85 5.50
C ARG A 77 5.94 9.78 5.67
N THR A 78 5.63 11.03 5.99
CA THR A 78 6.55 12.08 6.46
C THR A 78 6.05 12.62 7.80
N PRO A 79 6.19 11.86 8.89
CA PRO A 79 5.12 11.46 9.83
C PRO A 79 3.70 11.18 9.29
N GLU A 80 3.02 12.19 8.74
CA GLU A 80 1.71 12.03 8.10
C GLU A 80 1.87 11.57 6.64
N PHE A 81 0.81 10.97 6.09
CA PHE A 81 0.81 10.61 4.67
C PHE A 81 0.77 11.86 3.78
N ARG A 82 1.61 11.88 2.75
CA ARG A 82 1.67 12.93 1.75
C ARG A 82 1.79 12.34 0.34
N GLN A 83 0.98 12.85 -0.58
CA GLN A 83 1.04 12.48 -2.01
C GLN A 83 2.34 12.93 -2.69
N ASP A 84 2.95 14.00 -2.19
CA ASP A 84 4.21 14.56 -2.66
C ASP A 84 5.43 14.07 -1.83
N ALA A 85 5.27 12.98 -1.07
CA ALA A 85 6.34 12.43 -0.25
C ALA A 85 7.62 12.11 -1.07
N PRO A 86 8.81 12.13 -0.45
CA PRO A 86 10.09 11.96 -1.15
C PRO A 86 10.16 10.73 -2.06
N LEU A 87 9.71 9.56 -1.58
CA LEU A 87 9.74 8.34 -2.37
C LEU A 87 8.80 8.39 -3.59
N PHE A 88 7.59 8.94 -3.44
CA PHE A 88 6.67 9.09 -4.57
C PHE A 88 7.23 10.04 -5.63
N THR A 89 7.79 11.17 -5.21
CA THR A 89 8.43 12.13 -6.11
C THR A 89 9.63 11.50 -6.83
N ALA A 90 10.46 10.73 -6.12
CA ALA A 90 11.60 10.01 -6.71
C ALA A 90 11.16 8.98 -7.76
N ILE A 91 10.11 8.21 -7.48
CA ILE A 91 9.54 7.23 -8.41
C ILE A 91 8.98 7.92 -9.66
N GLN A 92 8.21 9.00 -9.49
CA GLN A 92 7.61 9.76 -10.60
C GLN A 92 8.66 10.38 -11.51
N ASN A 93 9.73 10.92 -10.94
CA ASN A 93 10.81 11.56 -11.70
C ASN A 93 11.82 10.57 -12.27
N CYS A 94 11.76 9.30 -11.87
CA CYS A 94 12.65 8.28 -12.39
C CYS A 94 12.21 7.85 -13.81
N PRO A 95 13.09 7.96 -14.83
CA PRO A 95 12.75 7.61 -16.21
C PRO A 95 12.45 6.11 -16.41
N VAL A 96 12.88 5.26 -15.47
CA VAL A 96 12.61 3.81 -15.50
C VAL A 96 11.34 3.48 -14.73
N LEU A 97 11.25 3.90 -13.46
CA LEU A 97 10.13 3.52 -12.59
C LEU A 97 8.80 4.19 -12.97
N SER A 98 8.85 5.35 -13.62
CA SER A 98 7.64 6.01 -14.13
C SER A 98 6.96 5.26 -15.29
N GLN A 99 7.64 4.28 -15.89
CA GLN A 99 7.16 3.53 -17.06
C GLN A 99 6.55 2.16 -16.71
N VAL A 100 6.66 1.70 -15.46
CA VAL A 100 6.14 0.39 -15.04
C VAL A 100 4.82 0.53 -14.29
N LYS A 101 4.09 -0.59 -14.13
CA LYS A 101 2.82 -0.58 -13.40
C LYS A 101 3.08 -0.47 -11.90
N LEU A 102 2.42 0.49 -11.24
CA LEU A 102 2.51 0.64 -9.79
C LEU A 102 1.13 0.44 -9.17
N ILE A 103 1.02 -0.53 -8.28
CA ILE A 103 -0.23 -0.86 -7.56
C ILE A 103 0.02 -0.72 -6.07
N ALA A 104 -0.82 0.01 -5.36
CA ALA A 104 -0.74 0.18 -3.92
C ALA A 104 -1.80 -0.65 -3.19
N GLU A 105 -1.43 -1.22 -2.04
CA GLU A 105 -2.36 -1.44 -0.94
C GLU A 105 -2.48 -0.11 -0.16
N PRO A 106 -3.58 0.64 -0.33
CA PRO A 106 -3.61 2.06 0.05
C PRO A 106 -3.92 2.29 1.53
N TRP A 107 -3.37 1.45 2.41
CA TRP A 107 -3.48 1.61 3.84
C TRP A 107 -2.27 1.06 4.61
N ASP A 108 -2.14 1.48 5.86
CA ASP A 108 -1.39 0.78 6.90
C ASP A 108 -2.24 0.76 8.19
N ILE A 109 -1.75 0.11 9.25
CA ILE A 109 -2.56 -0.11 10.46
C ILE A 109 -2.54 1.06 11.45
N ALA A 110 -1.71 2.08 11.22
CA ALA A 110 -1.56 3.20 12.14
C ALA A 110 -2.64 4.27 11.92
N PRO A 111 -2.86 5.16 12.92
CA PRO A 111 -3.70 6.34 12.73
C PRO A 111 -3.28 7.15 11.49
N GLY A 112 -4.26 7.59 10.71
CA GLY A 112 -4.02 8.26 9.43
C GLY A 112 -3.45 7.35 8.33
N GLY A 113 -3.43 6.02 8.53
CA GLY A 113 -2.93 5.06 7.57
C GLY A 113 -3.86 4.80 6.39
N TYR A 114 -5.17 5.03 6.54
CA TYR A 114 -6.16 4.75 5.48
C TYR A 114 -6.17 5.84 4.39
N GLN A 115 -5.68 5.50 3.20
CA GLN A 115 -5.36 6.45 2.12
C GLN A 115 -5.99 6.08 0.77
N VAL A 116 -7.12 5.34 0.80
CA VAL A 116 -7.87 4.95 -0.40
C VAL A 116 -8.23 6.17 -1.25
N GLY A 117 -7.87 6.13 -2.52
CA GLY A 117 -8.06 7.20 -3.49
C GLY A 117 -7.09 8.37 -3.36
N ASN A 118 -6.19 8.33 -2.36
CA ASN A 118 -5.23 9.39 -2.06
C ASN A 118 -3.81 9.07 -2.53
N PHE A 119 -3.57 8.06 -3.37
CA PHE A 119 -2.25 7.87 -3.97
C PHE A 119 -2.01 8.78 -5.19
N PRO A 120 -0.75 9.05 -5.56
CA PRO A 120 -0.44 9.85 -6.72
C PRO A 120 -1.02 9.24 -8.01
N PRO A 121 -1.31 10.05 -9.05
CA PRO A 121 -2.06 9.59 -10.23
C PRO A 121 -1.43 8.42 -11.00
N LEU A 122 -0.12 8.21 -10.88
CA LEU A 122 0.61 7.11 -11.51
C LEU A 122 0.24 5.73 -10.95
N PHE A 123 -0.23 5.67 -9.71
CA PHE A 123 -0.57 4.43 -9.03
C PHE A 123 -2.01 3.99 -9.36
N ALA A 124 -2.22 2.68 -9.44
CA ALA A 124 -3.50 2.05 -9.21
C ALA A 124 -3.58 1.56 -7.75
N GLU A 125 -4.77 1.29 -7.24
CA GLU A 125 -4.99 0.93 -5.84
C GLU A 125 -5.91 -0.28 -5.73
N TRP A 126 -5.57 -1.18 -4.81
CA TRP A 126 -6.51 -2.20 -4.35
C TRP A 126 -7.77 -1.55 -3.77
N ASN A 127 -8.91 -2.00 -4.27
CA ASN A 127 -10.21 -1.46 -3.89
C ASN A 127 -10.92 -2.42 -2.91
N ASP A 128 -10.61 -2.28 -1.62
CA ASP A 128 -11.27 -2.99 -0.52
C ASP A 128 -12.77 -2.69 -0.45
N HIS A 129 -13.19 -1.45 -0.75
CA HIS A 129 -14.60 -1.10 -0.85
C HIS A 129 -15.33 -1.93 -1.92
N PHE A 130 -14.71 -2.19 -3.07
CA PHE A 130 -15.29 -3.10 -4.07
C PHE A 130 -15.39 -4.53 -3.51
N ARG A 131 -14.33 -5.03 -2.88
CA ARG A 131 -14.30 -6.37 -2.28
C ARG A 131 -15.46 -6.57 -1.32
N ASP A 132 -15.61 -5.64 -0.38
CA ASP A 132 -16.59 -5.77 0.70
C ASP A 132 -18.01 -5.53 0.18
N ALA A 133 -18.20 -4.57 -0.72
CA ALA A 133 -19.49 -4.31 -1.35
C ALA A 133 -19.95 -5.49 -2.23
N ALA A 134 -19.08 -6.05 -3.07
CA ALA A 134 -19.43 -7.19 -3.91
C ALA A 134 -19.84 -8.41 -3.07
N ARG A 135 -19.08 -8.69 -1.98
CA ARG A 135 -19.41 -9.76 -1.03
C ARG A 135 -20.76 -9.49 -0.35
N ARG A 136 -20.99 -8.29 0.17
CA ARG A 136 -22.26 -7.91 0.81
C ARG A 136 -23.46 -8.00 -0.12
N PHE A 137 -23.32 -7.49 -1.35
CA PHE A 137 -24.38 -7.52 -2.34
C PHE A 137 -24.82 -8.94 -2.70
N TRP A 138 -23.86 -9.84 -2.95
CA TRP A 138 -24.17 -11.21 -3.40
C TRP A 138 -24.41 -12.22 -2.28
N LEU A 139 -23.79 -12.03 -1.12
CA LEU A 139 -23.83 -13.02 -0.03
C LEU A 139 -24.74 -12.59 1.12
N HIS A 140 -24.80 -11.29 1.44
CA HIS A 140 -25.56 -10.79 2.59
C HIS A 140 -26.86 -10.09 2.20
N TYR A 141 -27.05 -9.74 0.92
CA TYR A 141 -28.23 -9.06 0.39
C TYR A 141 -28.59 -7.75 1.14
N ASP A 142 -27.59 -7.13 1.79
CA ASP A 142 -27.75 -5.98 2.69
C ASP A 142 -27.14 -4.68 2.13
N LEU A 143 -26.74 -4.68 0.85
CA LEU A 143 -26.15 -3.53 0.18
C LEU A 143 -27.15 -2.86 -0.78
N PRO A 144 -27.36 -1.53 -0.71
CA PRO A 144 -28.21 -0.82 -1.67
C PRO A 144 -27.75 -1.02 -3.12
N LEU A 145 -28.71 -1.16 -4.05
CA LEU A 145 -28.41 -1.32 -5.48
C LEU A 145 -27.54 -0.18 -6.05
N GLY A 146 -27.79 1.06 -5.62
CA GLY A 146 -26.98 2.21 -6.03
C GLY A 146 -25.53 2.14 -5.55
N ALA A 147 -25.27 1.58 -4.37
CA ALA A 147 -23.91 1.39 -3.87
C ALA A 147 -23.16 0.35 -4.72
N PHE A 148 -23.81 -0.76 -5.08
CA PHE A 148 -23.22 -1.73 -6.00
C PHE A 148 -22.94 -1.13 -7.39
N ALA A 149 -23.89 -0.36 -7.94
CA ALA A 149 -23.73 0.32 -9.22
C ALA A 149 -22.53 1.29 -9.21
N GLY A 150 -22.31 2.02 -8.10
CA GLY A 150 -21.13 2.86 -7.91
C GLY A 150 -19.82 2.06 -7.96
N ARG A 151 -19.77 0.91 -7.29
CA ARG A 151 -18.59 0.01 -7.31
C ARG A 151 -18.35 -0.57 -8.70
N PHE A 152 -19.42 -0.97 -9.39
CA PHE A 152 -19.38 -1.47 -10.77
C PHE A 152 -18.89 -0.39 -11.76
N ALA A 153 -19.27 0.86 -11.57
CA ALA A 153 -18.80 2.02 -12.34
C ALA A 153 -17.39 2.49 -11.91
N ALA A 154 -16.48 1.53 -11.69
CA ALA A 154 -15.09 1.74 -11.28
C ALA A 154 -14.91 2.63 -10.03
N SER A 155 -15.89 2.63 -9.12
CA SER A 155 -15.82 3.41 -7.86
C SER A 155 -15.48 4.88 -8.12
N SER A 156 -16.17 5.50 -9.07
CA SER A 156 -15.90 6.89 -9.48
C SER A 156 -15.98 7.90 -8.33
N ASP A 157 -16.78 7.63 -7.29
CA ASP A 157 -16.81 8.38 -6.03
C ASP A 157 -15.44 8.46 -5.32
N VAL A 158 -14.63 7.42 -5.49
CA VAL A 158 -13.28 7.33 -4.95
C VAL A 158 -12.25 7.83 -5.98
N PHE A 159 -12.22 7.25 -7.17
CA PHE A 159 -11.07 7.40 -8.09
C PHE A 159 -11.24 8.46 -9.19
N LYS A 160 -12.43 9.02 -9.42
CA LYS A 160 -12.66 10.05 -10.46
C LYS A 160 -12.20 11.43 -10.00
N ARG A 161 -10.92 11.55 -9.69
CA ARG A 161 -10.23 12.75 -9.22
C ARG A 161 -8.78 12.76 -9.71
N ASN A 162 -8.13 13.92 -9.65
CA ASN A 162 -6.69 14.08 -9.94
C ASN A 162 -6.25 13.52 -11.31
N GLY A 163 -7.15 13.53 -12.32
CA GLY A 163 -6.87 13.01 -13.66
C GLY A 163 -6.76 11.49 -13.76
N ARG A 164 -7.12 10.74 -12.71
CA ARG A 164 -7.05 9.27 -12.71
C ARG A 164 -8.15 8.66 -13.57
N LEU A 165 -7.77 7.58 -14.26
CA LEU A 165 -8.67 6.79 -15.10
C LEU A 165 -9.34 5.67 -14.28
N PRO A 166 -10.44 5.07 -14.77
CA PRO A 166 -11.09 3.93 -14.14
C PRO A 166 -10.15 2.75 -13.81
N SER A 167 -9.07 2.58 -14.59
CA SER A 167 -8.03 1.55 -14.36
C SER A 167 -7.26 1.73 -13.06
N ALA A 168 -7.37 2.89 -12.40
CA ALA A 168 -6.82 3.11 -11.06
C ALA A 168 -7.50 2.24 -10.00
N ALA A 169 -8.74 1.80 -10.22
CA ALA A 169 -9.46 0.91 -9.31
C ALA A 169 -9.15 -0.55 -9.61
N ILE A 170 -8.30 -1.19 -8.79
CA ILE A 170 -8.07 -2.63 -8.87
C ILE A 170 -9.17 -3.34 -8.09
N ASN A 171 -10.23 -3.69 -8.80
CA ASN A 171 -11.37 -4.42 -8.24
C ASN A 171 -11.01 -5.88 -7.99
N LEU A 172 -11.29 -6.37 -6.78
CA LEU A 172 -11.02 -7.75 -6.37
C LEU A 172 -12.12 -8.25 -5.43
N VAL A 173 -12.46 -9.54 -5.51
CA VAL A 173 -13.41 -10.19 -4.59
C VAL A 173 -12.68 -10.96 -3.50
N THR A 174 -11.49 -11.48 -3.79
CA THR A 174 -10.62 -12.22 -2.87
C THR A 174 -9.16 -11.91 -3.15
N ALA A 175 -8.32 -12.12 -2.15
CA ALA A 175 -6.87 -11.99 -2.23
C ALA A 175 -6.22 -13.16 -1.47
N HIS A 176 -4.89 -13.12 -1.32
CA HIS A 176 -4.19 -14.02 -0.40
C HIS A 176 -4.57 -13.75 1.06
N ASP A 177 -4.97 -12.52 1.39
CA ASP A 177 -5.51 -12.16 2.69
C ASP A 177 -6.99 -12.56 2.81
N GLY A 178 -7.28 -13.37 3.82
CA GLY A 178 -8.63 -13.82 4.15
C GLY A 178 -9.07 -15.06 3.38
N PHE A 179 -10.38 -15.21 3.19
CA PHE A 179 -10.96 -16.40 2.57
C PHE A 179 -10.76 -16.45 1.04
N THR A 180 -10.56 -17.67 0.55
CA THR A 180 -10.66 -17.97 -0.88
C THR A 180 -12.10 -17.80 -1.38
N LEU A 181 -12.29 -17.72 -2.70
CA LEU A 181 -13.64 -17.54 -3.26
C LEU A 181 -14.58 -18.71 -2.90
N ARG A 182 -14.03 -19.92 -2.79
CA ARG A 182 -14.80 -21.10 -2.40
C ARG A 182 -15.21 -21.03 -0.93
N ASP A 183 -14.27 -20.68 -0.05
CA ASP A 183 -14.52 -20.65 1.39
C ASP A 183 -15.49 -19.54 1.78
N LEU A 184 -15.49 -18.42 1.04
CA LEU A 184 -16.47 -17.34 1.21
C LEU A 184 -17.92 -17.82 1.12
N ARG A 185 -18.20 -18.81 0.28
CA ARG A 185 -19.54 -19.38 0.12
C ARG A 185 -19.85 -20.43 1.18
N LEU A 186 -18.85 -21.22 1.57
CA LEU A 186 -19.05 -22.41 2.42
C LEU A 186 -19.20 -22.08 3.91
N LEU A 187 -18.70 -20.91 4.34
CA LEU A 187 -18.69 -20.51 5.75
C LEU A 187 -19.79 -19.49 6.11
N GLN A 188 -20.82 -19.36 5.26
CA GLN A 188 -22.01 -18.60 5.64
C GLN A 188 -22.92 -19.47 6.54
N PRO A 189 -23.43 -18.94 7.66
CA PRO A 189 -24.46 -19.61 8.45
C PRO A 189 -25.76 -19.81 7.66
#